data_AF-A0A327M4Y5-F1
#
_entry.id   AF-A0A327M4Y5-F1
#
_cell.length_a   1.000
_cell.length_b   1.000
_cell.length_c   1.000
_cell.angle_alpha   90.00
_cell.angle_beta   90.00
_cell.angle_gamma   90.00
#
_symmetry.space_group_name_H-M   'P 1'
#
loop_
_entity.id
_entity.type
_entity.pdbx_description
1 polymer ?
#
loop_
_entity_poly.entity_id
_entity_poly.type
_entity_poly.pdbx_seq_one_letter_code
_entity_poly.pdbx_strand_id
1 'polypeptide(L)' 'MAQLLVRNLDEAVVERLKARAARAGRSLEAELRDILTAVARPSKEEVLARLDRGRAKLRPPGPGEATVVEMIREDRDGR' A
#
# COMPACT_ATOMS: atom_id res chain seq x y z
N MET A 1 3.28 -12.94 11.36
CA MET A 1 1.90 -13.23 10.94
C MET A 1 0.96 -12.60 11.93
N ALA A 2 -0.08 -11.90 11.47
CA ALA A 2 -1.11 -11.33 12.33
C ALA A 2 -2.41 -12.12 12.12
N GLN A 3 -3.20 -12.29 13.18
CA GLN A 3 -4.48 -12.99 13.12
C GLN A 3 -5.58 -12.06 13.66
N LEU A 4 -6.74 -12.08 13.00
CA LEU A 4 -7.93 -11.35 13.42
C LEU A 4 -9.05 -12.36 13.70
N LEU A 5 -9.74 -12.21 14.82
CA LEU A 5 -10.94 -12.97 15.16
C LEU A 5 -12.14 -12.03 15.19
N VAL A 6 -13.09 -12.24 14.29
CA VAL A 6 -14.37 -11.50 14.27
C VAL A 6 -15.42 -12.34 14.97
N ARG A 7 -15.90 -11.89 16.13
CA ARG A 7 -16.92 -12.58 16.94
C ARG A 7 -18.32 -12.09 16.58
N ASN A 8 -19.32 -12.94 16.86
CA ASN A 8 -20.75 -12.62 16.69
C ASN A 8 -21.10 -12.12 15.27
N LEU A 9 -20.51 -12.74 14.25
CA LEU A 9 -20.83 -12.44 12.86
C LEU A 9 -22.13 -13.15 12.48
N ASP A 10 -23.04 -12.42 11.83
CA ASP A 10 -24.30 -12.98 11.34
C ASP A 10 -24.02 -14.13 10.33
N GLU A 11 -24.68 -15.26 10.52
CA GLU A 11 -24.56 -16.43 9.66
C GLU A 11 -24.89 -16.09 8.20
N ALA A 12 -25.87 -15.21 7.97
CA ALA A 12 -26.22 -14.77 6.62
C ALA A 12 -25.07 -14.03 5.93
N VAL A 13 -24.24 -13.31 6.70
CA VAL A 13 -23.04 -12.64 6.17
C VAL A 13 -21.96 -13.68 5.82
N VAL A 14 -21.75 -14.66 6.68
CA VAL A 14 -20.80 -15.76 6.44
C VAL A 14 -21.15 -16.51 5.16
N GLU A 15 -22.42 -16.87 4.97
CA GLU A 15 -22.86 -17.60 3.77
C GLU A 15 -22.69 -16.78 2.49
N ARG A 16 -23.00 -15.47 2.52
CA ARG A 16 -22.75 -14.58 1.38
C ARG A 16 -21.27 -14.48 1.03
N LEU A 17 -20.38 -14.45 2.02
CA LEU A 17 -18.94 -14.41 1.82
C LEU A 17 -18.40 -15.74 1.28
N LYS A 18 -18.89 -16.89 1.79
CA LYS A 18 -18.56 -18.21 1.25
C LYS A 18 -18.97 -18.32 -0.23
N ALA A 19 -20.19 -17.92 -0.56
CA ALA A 19 -20.67 -17.91 -1.94
C ALA A 19 -19.86 -16.98 -2.85
N ARG A 20 -19.40 -15.84 -2.32
CA ARG A 20 -18.48 -14.93 -3.03
C ARG A 20 -17.11 -15.59 -3.29
N ALA A 21 -16.51 -16.20 -2.27
CA ALA A 21 -15.23 -16.90 -2.39
C ALA A 21 -15.30 -18.06 -3.40
N ALA A 22 -16.39 -18.84 -3.35
CA ALA A 22 -16.64 -19.93 -4.30
C ALA A 22 -16.72 -19.42 -5.75
N ARG A 23 -17.43 -18.31 -6.00
CA ARG A 23 -17.49 -17.68 -7.33
C ARG A 23 -16.12 -17.16 -7.81
N ALA A 24 -15.27 -16.72 -6.89
CA ALA A 24 -13.91 -16.27 -7.20
C ALA A 24 -12.91 -17.43 -7.37
N GLY A 25 -13.31 -18.67 -7.06
CA GLY A 25 -12.44 -19.85 -7.11
C GLY A 25 -11.35 -19.86 -6.03
N ARG A 26 -11.61 -19.24 -4.87
CA ARG A 26 -10.62 -19.10 -3.77
C ARG A 26 -11.20 -19.57 -2.45
N SER A 27 -10.33 -19.78 -1.47
CA SER A 27 -10.77 -20.02 -0.09
C SER A 27 -11.43 -18.78 0.51
N LEU A 28 -12.28 -18.97 1.52
CA LEU A 28 -12.90 -17.86 2.26
C LEU A 28 -11.85 -16.95 2.90
N GLU A 29 -10.77 -17.53 3.45
CA GLU A 29 -9.65 -16.76 4.02
C GLU A 29 -8.97 -15.90 2.97
N ALA A 30 -8.69 -16.45 1.77
CA ALA A 30 -8.06 -15.69 0.70
C ALA A 30 -8.95 -14.53 0.23
N GLU A 31 -10.26 -14.75 0.09
CA GLU A 31 -11.20 -13.69 -0.28
C GLU A 31 -11.31 -12.60 0.80
N LEU A 32 -11.37 -12.99 2.08
CA LEU A 32 -11.36 -12.05 3.19
C LEU A 32 -10.06 -11.23 3.25
N ARG A 33 -8.92 -11.89 3.05
CA ARG A 33 -7.61 -11.24 3.00
C ARG A 33 -7.55 -10.23 1.85
N ASP A 34 -8.05 -10.59 0.67
CA ASP A 34 -8.11 -9.68 -0.48
C ASP A 34 -8.99 -8.46 -0.20
N ILE A 35 -10.17 -8.67 0.39
CA ILE A 35 -11.08 -7.57 0.78
C ILE A 35 -10.41 -6.65 1.80
N LEU A 36 -9.86 -7.19 2.88
CA LEU A 36 -9.19 -6.41 3.92
C LEU A 36 -7.98 -5.66 3.35
N THR A 37 -7.20 -6.31 2.49
CA THR A 37 -6.04 -5.68 1.84
C THR A 37 -6.45 -4.55 0.93
N ALA A 38 -7.52 -4.73 0.15
CA ALA A 38 -8.02 -3.71 -0.76
C ALA A 38 -8.54 -2.48 0.02
N VAL A 39 -9.28 -2.70 1.11
CA VAL A 39 -9.83 -1.62 1.95
C VAL A 39 -8.73 -0.92 2.76
N ALA A 40 -7.69 -1.64 3.17
CA ALA A 40 -6.57 -1.05 3.91
C ALA A 40 -5.59 -0.25 3.03
N ARG A 41 -5.79 -0.20 1.70
CA ARG A 41 -4.96 0.63 0.83
C ARG A 41 -5.22 2.11 1.13
N PRO A 42 -4.19 2.90 1.41
CA PRO A 42 -4.36 4.32 1.63
C PRO A 42 -4.89 5.00 0.37
N SER A 43 -5.76 5.98 0.56
CA SER A 43 -6.19 6.89 -0.50
C SER A 43 -5.00 7.64 -1.09
N LYS A 44 -5.19 8.16 -2.31
CA LYS A 44 -4.16 8.98 -2.97
C LYS A 44 -3.82 10.19 -2.11
N GLU A 45 -4.84 10.82 -1.50
CA GLU A 45 -4.70 11.97 -0.62
C GLU A 45 -3.85 11.63 0.62
N GLU A 46 -4.09 10.49 1.27
CA GLU A 46 -3.28 10.05 2.42
C GLU A 46 -1.82 9.77 2.02
N VAL A 47 -1.60 9.18 0.84
CA VAL A 47 -0.26 8.95 0.30
C VAL A 47 0.43 10.28 0.03
N LEU A 48 -0.24 11.23 -0.64
CA LEU A 48 0.31 12.56 -0.92
C LEU A 48 0.64 13.30 0.38
N ALA A 49 -0.27 13.32 1.35
CA ALA A 49 -0.02 13.94 2.64
C ALA A 49 1.15 13.28 3.38
N ARG A 50 1.33 11.96 3.24
CA ARG A 50 2.51 11.25 3.79
C ARG A 50 3.79 11.68 3.09
N LEU A 51 3.78 11.84 1.77
CA LEU A 51 4.93 12.33 1.00
C LEU A 51 5.29 13.76 1.39
N ASP A 52 4.31 14.64 1.52
CA ASP A 52 4.54 16.05 1.91
C ASP A 52 5.13 16.15 3.31
N ARG A 53 4.61 15.37 4.27
CA ARG A 53 5.22 15.27 5.61
C ARG A 53 6.65 14.73 5.57
N GLY A 54 6.94 13.82 4.65
CA GLY A 54 8.30 13.31 4.43
C GLY A 54 9.21 14.40 3.87
N ARG A 55 8.77 15.11 2.82
CA ARG A 55 9.49 16.20 2.17
C ARG A 55 9.78 17.35 3.13
N ALA A 56 8.84 17.71 4.00
CA ALA A 56 9.03 18.75 5.01
C ALA A 56 10.15 18.42 6.02
N LYS A 57 10.51 17.14 6.17
CA LYS A 57 11.63 16.71 7.03
C LYS A 57 12.96 16.63 6.29
N LEU A 58 12.95 16.71 4.96
CA LEU A 58 14.17 16.68 4.17
C LEU A 58 14.82 18.06 4.20
N ARG A 59 16.16 18.08 4.32
CA ARG A 59 16.92 19.30 4.12
C ARG A 59 16.75 19.72 2.65
N PRO A 60 16.40 20.98 2.36
CA PRO A 60 16.44 21.47 0.99
C PRO A 60 17.88 21.39 0.44
N PRO A 61 18.06 21.10 -0.86
CA PRO A 61 19.38 21.11 -1.45
C PRO A 61 20.02 22.49 -1.30
N GLY A 62 21.32 22.48 -1.00
CA GLY A 62 22.12 23.69 -0.86
C GLY A 62 22.38 24.36 -2.22
N PRO A 63 22.69 25.67 -2.24
CA PRO A 63 23.14 26.34 -3.46
C PRO A 63 24.39 25.64 -4.02
N GLY A 64 24.34 25.24 -5.29
CA GLY A 64 25.46 24.58 -5.98
C GLY A 64 25.61 23.08 -5.70
N GLU A 65 24.69 22.45 -4.96
CA GLU A 65 24.65 20.99 -4.87
C GLU A 65 24.22 20.37 -6.20
N ALA A 66 24.97 19.36 -6.65
CA ALA A 66 24.64 18.60 -7.84
C ALA A 66 23.27 17.95 -7.72
N THR A 67 22.45 18.13 -8.74
CA THR A 67 21.17 17.48 -8.86
C THR A 67 21.34 15.98 -9.08
N VAL A 68 20.32 15.20 -8.73
CA VAL A 68 20.30 13.75 -8.99
C VAL A 68 20.54 13.44 -10.48
N VAL A 69 20.11 14.33 -11.39
CA VAL A 69 20.32 14.16 -12.84
C VAL A 69 21.79 14.31 -13.21
N GLU A 70 22.50 15.27 -12.62
CA GLU A 70 23.93 15.49 -12.85
C GLU A 70 24.74 14.30 -12.31
N MET A 71 24.42 13.82 -11.11
CA MET A 71 25.08 12.65 -10.52
C MET A 71 24.92 11.38 -11.37
N ILE A 72 23.72 11.15 -11.94
CA ILE A 72 23.48 10.00 -12.83
C ILE A 72 24.25 10.13 -14.14
N ARG A 73 24.37 11.35 -14.68
CA ARG A 73 25.14 11.60 -15.90
C ARG A 73 26.63 11.36 -15.66
N GLU A 74 27.17 11.86 -14.55
CA GLU A 74 28.57 11.63 -14.17
C GLU A 74 28.89 10.13 -14.03
N ASP A 75 28.04 9.34 -13.37
CA ASP A 75 28.27 7.90 -13.20
C ASP A 75 28.19 7.13 -14.53
N ARG A 76 27.34 7.58 -15.45
CA ARG A 76 27.18 6.97 -16.77
C ARG A 76 28.33 7.33 -17.71
N ASP A 77 28.72 8.60 -17.74
CA ASP A 77 29.70 9.12 -18.70
C ASP A 77 31.15 8.86 -18.24
N GLY A 78 31.34 8.42 -16.98
CA GLY A 78 32.63 8.03 -16.39
C GLY A 78 33.01 6.55 -16.54
N ARG A 79 32.29 5.75 -17.33
CA ARG A 79 32.61 4.33 -17.64
C ARG A 79 33.20 4.15 -19.04
#